data_AF-A0AAP9GUB3-F1
#
_entry.id   AF-A0AAP9GUB3-F1
#
_cell.length_a   1.000
_cell.length_b   1.000
_cell.length_c   1.000
_cell.angle_alpha   90.00
_cell.angle_beta   90.00
_cell.angle_gamma   90.00
#
_symmetry.space_group_name_H-M   'P 1'
#
loop_
_entity.id
_entity.type
_entity.pdbx_description
1 polymer ?
#
loop_
_entity_poly.entity_id
_entity_poly.type
_entity_poly.pdbx_seq_one_letter_code
_entity_poly.pdbx_strand_id
1 'polypeptide(L)'
;MTEIQSTNISFAQRTIDDLVSRDKPFTLSLSPGDTGSLHHIAIQSDHLHSDFVMGLAKSTYQRVINGTGILLDVTDKNADALYHMLSAYTAKSTHSVFVENLGLSEVAI
;
A
#
# COMPACT_ATOMS: atom_id res chain seq x y z
N MET A 1 0.23 16.69 -4.61
CA MET A 1 0.99 15.49 -4.15
C MET A 1 1.97 15.87 -3.05
N THR A 2 1.79 15.33 -1.84
CA THR A 2 2.75 15.52 -0.73
C THR A 2 3.95 14.56 -0.83
N GLU A 3 5.03 14.84 -0.12
CA GLU A 3 6.21 13.96 -0.05
C GLU A 3 5.83 12.55 0.44
N ILE A 4 5.00 12.46 1.49
CA ILE A 4 4.50 11.19 2.03
C ILE A 4 3.68 10.41 1.00
N GLN A 5 2.78 11.07 0.26
CA GLN A 5 2.02 10.41 -0.80
C GLN A 5 2.94 9.90 -1.92
N SER A 6 3.93 10.69 -2.33
CA SER A 6 4.92 10.28 -3.34
C SER A 6 5.72 9.06 -2.89
N THR A 7 6.17 9.04 -1.63
CA THR A 7 6.85 7.88 -1.02
C THR A 7 5.97 6.63 -1.04
N ASN A 8 4.71 6.75 -0.62
CA ASN A 8 3.78 5.63 -0.59
C ASN A 8 3.47 5.09 -2.00
N ILE A 9 3.31 5.96 -2.99
CA ILE A 9 3.09 5.56 -4.40
C ILE A 9 4.32 4.84 -4.94
N SER A 10 5.51 5.37 -4.68
CA SER A 10 6.77 4.75 -5.13
C SER A 10 6.97 3.37 -4.50
N PHE A 11 6.64 3.23 -3.22
CA PHE A 11 6.62 1.94 -2.53
C PHE A 11 5.61 0.97 -3.16
N ALA A 12 4.39 1.43 -3.42
CA ALA A 12 3.32 0.60 -3.98
C ALA A 12 3.68 0.09 -5.38
N GLN A 13 4.20 0.96 -6.25
CA GLN A 13 4.62 0.60 -7.60
C GLN A 13 5.73 -0.45 -7.58
N ARG A 14 6.80 -0.21 -6.82
CA ARG A 14 7.91 -1.17 -6.70
C ARG A 14 7.46 -2.52 -6.15
N THR A 15 6.52 -2.53 -5.20
CA THR A 15 5.97 -3.77 -4.65
C THR A 15 5.07 -4.49 -5.65
N ILE A 16 4.28 -3.77 -6.44
CA ILE A 16 3.50 -4.33 -7.55
C ILE A 16 4.43 -4.98 -8.58
N ASP A 17 5.53 -4.31 -8.95
CA ASP A 17 6.51 -4.86 -9.89
C ASP A 17 7.12 -6.17 -9.37
N ASP A 18 7.46 -6.23 -8.07
CA ASP A 18 7.90 -7.47 -7.42
C ASP A 18 6.82 -8.57 -7.48
N LEU A 19 5.55 -8.23 -7.24
CA LEU A 19 4.43 -9.18 -7.28
C LEU A 19 4.19 -9.77 -8.66
N VAL A 20 4.43 -8.99 -9.72
CA VAL A 20 4.22 -9.41 -11.11
C VAL A 20 5.44 -10.14 -11.66
N SER A 21 6.64 -9.74 -11.29
CA SER A 21 7.89 -10.25 -11.88
C SER A 21 8.46 -11.49 -11.19
N ARG A 22 8.08 -11.75 -9.93
CA ARG A 22 8.65 -12.83 -9.12
C ARG A 22 7.70 -14.01 -9.01
N ASP A 23 8.26 -15.21 -9.15
CA ASP A 23 7.59 -16.46 -8.82
C ASP A 23 7.29 -16.53 -7.32
N LYS A 24 6.12 -17.07 -6.99
CA LYS A 24 5.65 -17.23 -5.61
C LYS A 24 5.97 -18.65 -5.13
N PRO A 25 6.29 -18.85 -3.84
CA PRO A 25 6.34 -17.84 -2.78
C PRO A 25 7.66 -17.06 -2.74
N PHE A 26 7.61 -15.85 -2.21
CA PHE A 26 8.81 -15.06 -1.89
C PHE A 26 8.61 -14.17 -0.68
N THR A 27 9.70 -13.74 -0.04
CA THR A 27 9.65 -12.83 1.11
C THR A 27 10.04 -11.42 0.68
N LEU A 28 9.21 -10.45 1.06
CA LEU A 28 9.54 -9.02 1.02
C LEU A 28 10.22 -8.62 2.33
N SER A 29 11.45 -8.12 2.24
CA SER A 29 12.17 -7.56 3.39
C SER A 29 11.97 -6.06 3.42
N LEU A 30 11.05 -5.58 4.25
CA LEU A 30 10.67 -4.18 4.30
C LEU A 30 11.49 -3.43 5.34
N SER A 31 12.07 -2.30 4.92
CA SER A 31 12.69 -1.34 5.82
C SER A 31 11.65 -0.71 6.77
N PRO A 32 12.05 0.00 7.84
CA PRO A 32 11.09 0.76 8.66
C PRO A 32 10.25 1.76 7.86
N GLY A 33 10.85 2.43 6.87
CA GLY A 33 10.13 3.37 5.98
C GLY A 33 9.13 2.68 5.07
N ASP A 34 9.51 1.54 4.48
CA ASP A 34 8.60 0.72 3.68
C ASP A 34 7.46 0.15 4.52
N THR A 35 7.75 -0.21 5.78
CA THR A 35 6.75 -0.70 6.74
C THR A 35 5.74 0.40 7.08
N GLY A 36 6.20 1.65 7.23
CA GLY A 36 5.32 2.82 7.38
C GLY A 36 4.44 3.05 6.15
N SER A 37 5.01 2.90 4.96
CA SER A 37 4.27 3.03 3.70
C SER A 37 3.19 1.97 3.58
N LEU A 38 3.54 0.70 3.83
CA LEU A 38 2.61 -0.42 3.85
C LEU A 38 1.47 -0.21 4.86
N HIS A 39 1.80 0.22 6.08
CA HIS A 39 0.82 0.51 7.12
C HIS A 39 -0.17 1.58 6.68
N HIS A 40 0.34 2.69 6.15
CA HIS A 40 -0.47 3.81 5.70
C HIS A 40 -1.43 3.38 4.58
N ILE A 41 -0.93 2.65 3.59
CA ILE A 41 -1.74 2.16 2.47
C ILE A 41 -2.81 1.19 2.97
N ALA A 42 -2.48 0.28 3.88
CA ALA A 42 -3.45 -0.67 4.44
C ALA A 42 -4.60 0.05 5.16
N ILE A 43 -4.30 1.08 5.97
CA ILE A 43 -5.34 1.90 6.62
C ILE A 43 -6.21 2.64 5.60
N GLN A 44 -5.60 3.25 4.58
CA GLN A 44 -6.34 3.96 3.53
C GLN A 44 -7.18 3.04 2.65
N SER A 45 -6.90 1.74 2.69
CA SER A 45 -7.56 0.69 1.90
C SER A 45 -8.57 -0.12 2.73
N ASP A 46 -8.97 0.35 3.91
CA ASP A 46 -9.93 -0.34 4.80
C ASP A 46 -11.29 -0.62 4.11
N HIS A 47 -11.66 0.21 3.14
CA HIS A 47 -12.84 0.04 2.29
C HIS A 47 -12.85 -1.25 1.45
N LEU A 48 -11.71 -1.94 1.31
CA LEU A 48 -11.63 -3.22 0.61
C LEU A 48 -12.20 -4.38 1.43
N HIS A 49 -12.51 -4.18 2.72
CA HIS A 49 -13.11 -5.18 3.62
C HIS A 49 -12.42 -6.56 3.57
N SER A 50 -11.10 -6.56 3.40
CA SER A 50 -10.28 -7.76 3.29
C SER A 50 -9.61 -8.08 4.62
N ASP A 51 -9.82 -9.30 5.13
CA ASP A 51 -9.17 -9.77 6.35
C ASP A 51 -7.65 -9.70 6.27
N PHE A 52 -7.09 -9.91 5.08
CA PHE A 52 -5.66 -9.76 4.83
C PHE A 52 -5.20 -8.31 5.02
N VAL A 53 -5.93 -7.34 4.45
CA VAL A 53 -5.62 -5.90 4.56
C VAL A 53 -5.71 -5.44 6.02
N MET A 54 -6.77 -5.85 6.72
CA MET A 54 -6.92 -5.58 8.16
C MET A 54 -5.78 -6.22 8.98
N GLY A 55 -5.37 -7.44 8.62
CA GLY A 55 -4.23 -8.13 9.24
C GLY A 55 -2.90 -7.39 9.01
N LEU A 56 -2.69 -6.83 7.82
CA LEU A 56 -1.53 -6.00 7.51
C LEU A 56 -1.52 -4.72 8.35
N ALA A 57 -2.65 -4.00 8.42
CA ALA A 57 -2.74 -2.79 9.23
C ALA A 57 -2.39 -3.06 10.71
N LYS A 58 -2.93 -4.15 11.28
CA LYS A 58 -2.64 -4.56 12.65
C LYS A 58 -1.19 -4.98 12.86
N SER A 59 -0.64 -5.80 11.98
CA SER A 59 0.73 -6.33 12.13
C SER A 59 1.82 -5.26 11.95
N THR A 60 1.55 -4.26 11.11
CA THR A 60 2.48 -3.14 10.87
C THR A 60 2.37 -2.03 11.91
N TYR A 61 1.23 -1.85 12.58
CA TYR A 61 1.02 -0.78 13.57
C TYR A 61 2.11 -0.70 14.64
N GLN A 62 2.38 -1.81 15.33
CA GLN A 62 3.42 -1.86 16.37
C GLN A 62 4.84 -1.70 15.78
N ARG A 63 5.05 -2.12 14.52
CA ARG A 63 6.33 -1.97 13.84
C ARG A 63 6.64 -0.52 13.52
N VAL A 64 5.63 0.24 13.10
CA VAL A 64 5.72 1.68 12.86
C VAL A 64 6.04 2.42 14.14
N ILE A 65 5.34 2.13 15.25
CA ILE A 65 5.62 2.75 16.55
C ILE A 65 7.07 2.49 16.98
N ASN A 66 7.55 1.26 16.79
CA ASN A 66 8.89 0.87 17.19
C ASN A 66 9.99 1.27 16.18
N GLY A 67 9.63 1.85 15.03
CA GLY A 67 10.59 2.18 13.97
C GLY A 67 11.30 0.95 13.39
N THR A 68 10.61 -0.20 13.32
CA THR A 68 11.19 -1.48 12.86
C THR A 68 10.62 -1.91 11.52
N GLY A 69 11.42 -2.66 10.76
CA GLY A 69 10.99 -3.31 9.52
C GLY A 69 10.13 -4.56 9.76
N ILE A 70 9.63 -5.15 8.68
CA ILE A 70 8.90 -6.41 8.68
C ILE A 70 9.35 -7.32 7.53
N LEU A 71 9.34 -8.64 7.78
CA LEU A 71 9.40 -9.64 6.72
C LEU A 71 7.96 -10.05 6.39
N LEU A 72 7.56 -9.88 5.13
CA LEU A 72 6.24 -10.25 4.65
C LEU A 72 6.36 -11.38 3.64
N ASP A 73 5.81 -12.54 4.00
CA ASP A 73 5.75 -13.68 3.09
C ASP A 73 4.61 -13.51 2.09
N VAL A 74 4.96 -13.48 0.82
CA VAL A 74 4.05 -13.41 -0.31
C VAL A 74 3.86 -14.81 -0.87
N THR A 75 2.61 -15.23 -0.97
CA THR A 75 2.17 -16.54 -1.45
C THR A 75 1.01 -16.37 -2.42
N ASP A 76 0.66 -17.42 -3.16
CA ASP A 76 -0.51 -17.39 -4.05
C ASP A 76 -1.82 -17.07 -3.31
N LYS A 77 -1.88 -17.30 -2.00
CA LYS A 77 -3.08 -17.02 -1.19
C LYS A 77 -3.27 -15.54 -0.86
N ASN A 78 -2.21 -14.74 -0.88
CA ASN A 78 -2.25 -13.34 -0.44
C ASN A 78 -1.76 -12.34 -1.49
N ALA A 79 -1.07 -12.80 -2.54
CA ALA A 79 -0.51 -11.95 -3.58
C ALA A 79 -1.59 -11.12 -4.28
N ASP A 80 -2.73 -11.72 -4.60
CA ASP A 80 -3.83 -11.02 -5.27
C ASP A 80 -4.43 -9.92 -4.39
N ALA A 81 -4.65 -10.20 -3.11
CA ALA A 81 -5.16 -9.21 -2.15
C ALA A 81 -4.16 -8.06 -1.94
N LEU A 82 -2.86 -8.38 -1.86
CA LEU A 82 -1.81 -7.38 -1.76
C LEU A 82 -1.73 -6.52 -3.02
N TYR A 83 -1.77 -7.15 -4.20
CA TYR A 83 -1.80 -6.45 -5.48
C TYR A 83 -3.00 -5.51 -5.58
N HIS A 84 -4.21 -6.01 -5.30
CA HIS A 84 -5.43 -5.22 -5.39
C HIS A 84 -5.40 -4.00 -4.45
N MET A 85 -4.91 -4.17 -3.22
CA MET A 85 -4.74 -3.08 -2.26
C MET A 85 -3.80 -1.98 -2.79
N LEU A 86 -2.63 -2.38 -3.29
CA LEU A 86 -1.63 -1.43 -3.81
C LEU A 86 -2.11 -0.73 -5.09
N SER A 87 -2.77 -1.48 -5.99
CA SER A 87 -3.34 -0.94 -7.24
C SER A 87 -4.47 0.04 -6.96
N ALA A 88 -5.38 -0.27 -6.02
CA ALA A 88 -6.46 0.64 -5.62
C ALA A 88 -5.90 1.96 -5.05
N TYR A 89 -4.87 1.87 -4.20
CA TYR A 89 -4.23 3.05 -3.62
C TYR A 89 -3.56 3.94 -4.67
N THR A 90 -2.82 3.35 -5.60
CA THR A 90 -2.15 4.10 -6.68
C THR A 90 -3.17 4.75 -7.62
N ALA A 91 -4.23 4.04 -8.01
CA ALA A 91 -5.30 4.58 -8.85
C ALA A 91 -6.02 5.77 -8.18
N LYS A 92 -6.37 5.64 -6.89
CA LYS A 92 -6.97 6.74 -6.11
C LYS A 92 -6.05 7.96 -6.08
N SER A 93 -4.77 7.74 -5.84
CA SER A 93 -3.79 8.82 -5.75
C SER A 93 -3.58 9.55 -7.08
N THR A 94 -3.60 8.84 -8.21
CA THR A 94 -3.55 9.45 -9.54
C THR A 94 -4.82 10.27 -9.82
N HIS A 95 -6.00 9.79 -9.41
CA HIS A 95 -7.26 10.52 -9.58
C HIS A 95 -7.28 11.81 -8.78
N SER A 96 -6.86 11.79 -7.50
CA SER A 96 -6.81 12.99 -6.66
C SER A 96 -5.89 14.07 -7.24
N VAL A 97 -4.72 13.69 -7.78
CA VAL A 97 -3.82 14.64 -8.46
C VAL A 97 -4.46 15.23 -9.71
N PHE A 98 -5.18 14.43 -10.48
CA PHE A 98 -5.85 14.90 -11.68
C PHE A 98 -6.97 15.90 -11.34
N VAL A 99 -7.76 15.63 -10.31
CA VAL A 99 -8.82 16.52 -9.80
C VAL A 99 -8.25 17.84 -9.28
N GLU A 100 -7.19 17.80 -8.47
CA GLU A 100 -6.46 18.99 -7.99
C GLU A 100 -5.93 19.84 -9.15
N ASN A 101 -5.32 19.21 -10.16
CA ASN A 101 -4.73 19.91 -11.31
C ASN A 101 -5.78 20.52 -12.26
N LEU A 102 -7.01 20.01 -12.26
CA LEU A 102 -8.13 20.58 -13.02
C LEU A 102 -8.92 21.64 -12.24
N GLY A 103 -8.56 21.92 -10.98
CA GLY A 103 -9.29 22.87 -10.14
C GLY A 103 -10.71 22.43 -9.79
N LEU A 104 -11.00 21.13 -9.90
CA LEU A 104 -12.29 20.58 -9.55
C LEU A 104 -12.25 20.24 -8.05
N SER A 105 -12.99 20.95 -7.20
CA SER A 105 -13.23 20.43 -5.84
C SER A 105 -14.20 19.26 -5.95
N GLU A 106 -13.88 18.09 -5.39
CA GLU A 106 -14.87 17.02 -5.21
C GLU A 106 -16.09 17.60 -4.50
N VAL A 107 -17.17 17.82 -5.25
CA VAL A 107 -18.51 17.98 -4.68
C VAL A 107 -18.90 16.57 -4.27
N ALA A 108 -18.76 16.28 -2.98
CA ALA A 108 -19.26 15.05 -2.38
C ALA A 108 -20.76 14.94 -2.71
N ILE A 109 -21.14 13.87 -3.43
CA ILE A 109 -22.53 13.42 -3.60
C ILE A 109 -22.77 12.31 -2.59
#